data_AF-A0A7X0RM32-F1
#
_entry.id   AF-A0A7X0RM32-F1
#
_cell.length_a   1.000
_cell.length_b   1.000
_cell.length_c   1.000
_cell.angle_alpha   90.00
_cell.angle_beta   90.00
_cell.angle_gamma   90.00
#
_symmetry.space_group_name_H-M   'P 1'
#
loop_
_entity.id
_entity.type
_entity.pdbx_description
1 polymer ?
#
loop_
_entity_poly.entity_id
_entity_poly.type
_entity_poly.pdbx_seq_one_letter_code
_entity_poly.pdbx_strand_id
1 'polypeptide(L)'
;MDDNDQLEAGGHASAAREHVYGFNRATMWEQDQIPAETSAQLAEFAEIAAALPQASSQLSSTLEQALAHQVLSMDAMTDESDPAMAIGVARLHLEEARGLAVDLHKHLNAARNATAHVISQGADDGQESMP
;
A
#
# COMPACT_ATOMS: atom_id res chain seq x y z
N MET A 1 -32.50 -3.75 -9.78
CA MET A 1 -31.95 -3.06 -8.59
C MET A 1 -30.46 -3.14 -8.84
N ASP A 2 -29.91 -2.26 -9.68
CA ASP A 2 -28.61 -2.49 -10.35
C ASP A 2 -27.79 -1.20 -10.53
N ASP A 3 -28.05 -0.17 -9.74
CA ASP A 3 -27.35 1.12 -9.85
C ASP A 3 -26.34 1.36 -8.69
N ASN A 4 -26.34 0.52 -7.66
CA ASN A 4 -25.50 0.72 -6.47
C ASN A 4 -24.11 0.09 -6.59
N ASP A 5 -24.00 -1.06 -7.26
CA ASP A 5 -22.71 -1.77 -7.42
C ASP A 5 -21.76 -1.07 -8.42
N GLN A 6 -22.32 -0.31 -9.37
CA GLN A 6 -21.55 0.45 -10.37
C GLN A 6 -20.90 1.71 -9.76
N LEU A 7 -21.51 2.27 -8.70
CA LEU A 7 -20.98 3.41 -7.94
C LEU A 7 -19.85 2.99 -6.99
N GLU A 8 -19.93 1.83 -6.36
CA GLU A 8 -18.85 1.29 -5.51
C GLU A 8 -17.62 0.88 -6.32
N ALA A 9 -17.81 0.22 -7.47
CA ALA A 9 -16.71 -0.13 -8.38
C ALA A 9 -15.96 1.11 -8.91
N GLY A 10 -16.68 2.22 -9.17
CA GLY A 10 -16.09 3.50 -9.56
C GLY A 10 -15.30 4.19 -8.44
N GLY A 11 -15.75 4.04 -7.19
CA GLY A 11 -15.05 4.51 -6.00
C GLY A 11 -13.75 3.75 -5.74
N HIS A 12 -13.79 2.42 -5.84
CA HIS A 12 -12.61 1.57 -5.71
C HIS A 12 -11.60 1.78 -6.83
N ALA A 13 -12.05 1.99 -8.08
CA ALA A 13 -11.18 2.30 -9.20
C ALA A 13 -10.52 3.68 -9.08
N SER A 14 -11.23 4.66 -8.50
CA SER A 14 -10.68 6.00 -8.25
C SER A 14 -9.66 5.99 -7.12
N ALA A 15 -9.93 5.28 -6.02
CA ALA A 15 -8.98 5.10 -4.92
C ALA A 15 -7.72 4.34 -5.39
N ALA A 16 -7.88 3.27 -6.16
CA ALA A 16 -6.75 2.53 -6.74
C ALA A 16 -5.90 3.40 -7.67
N ARG A 17 -6.53 4.26 -8.48
CA ARG A 17 -5.85 5.21 -9.35
C ARG A 17 -5.07 6.24 -8.53
N GLU A 18 -5.67 6.79 -7.48
CA GLU A 18 -5.03 7.75 -6.58
C GLU A 18 -3.80 7.12 -5.89
N HIS A 19 -3.91 5.88 -5.41
CA HIS A 19 -2.79 5.13 -4.85
C HIS A 19 -1.66 4.86 -5.87
N VAL A 20 -1.98 4.60 -7.15
CA VAL A 20 -0.97 4.42 -8.21
C VAL A 20 -0.26 5.74 -8.55
N TYR A 21 -0.98 6.86 -8.57
CA TYR A 21 -0.37 8.18 -8.77
C TYR A 21 0.53 8.57 -7.59
N GLY A 22 0.08 8.30 -6.35
CA GLY A 22 0.88 8.47 -5.14
C GLY A 22 2.17 7.67 -5.16
N PHE A 23 2.07 6.38 -5.51
CA PHE A 23 3.22 5.50 -5.66
C PHE A 23 4.20 6.00 -6.73
N ASN A 24 3.71 6.36 -7.93
CA ASN A 24 4.57 6.86 -9.00
C ASN A 24 5.28 8.17 -8.64
N ARG A 25 4.59 9.10 -7.98
CA ARG A 25 5.20 10.33 -7.44
C ARG A 25 6.30 10.01 -6.43
N ALA A 26 6.03 9.08 -5.51
CA ALA A 26 6.99 8.72 -4.48
C ALA A 26 8.22 7.95 -5.01
N THR A 27 8.10 7.25 -6.13
CA THR A 27 9.23 6.57 -6.80
C THR A 27 10.07 7.48 -7.70
N MET A 28 9.58 8.67 -8.07
CA MET A 28 10.32 9.69 -8.81
C MET A 28 10.99 10.66 -7.83
N TRP A 29 12.10 10.25 -7.23
CA TRP A 29 12.93 11.08 -6.36
C TRP A 29 13.59 12.24 -7.14
N GLU A 30 13.16 13.48 -6.91
CA GLU A 30 13.94 14.67 -7.25
C GLU A 30 14.89 15.04 -6.10
N GLN A 31 16.08 15.52 -6.44
CA GLN A 31 17.16 15.85 -5.49
C GLN A 31 16.84 17.03 -4.55
N ASP A 32 15.75 17.78 -4.80
CA ASP A 32 15.40 19.01 -4.09
C ASP A 32 14.21 18.86 -3.11
N GLN A 33 13.80 17.63 -2.76
CA GLN A 33 12.68 17.44 -1.84
C GLN A 33 12.95 18.05 -0.46
N ILE A 34 12.08 18.98 -0.06
CA ILE A 34 12.11 19.56 1.29
C ILE A 34 11.53 18.57 2.31
N PRO A 35 12.00 18.55 3.56
CA PRO A 35 11.57 17.57 4.57
C PRO A 35 10.05 17.48 4.80
N ALA A 36 9.32 18.59 4.59
CA ALA A 36 7.86 18.62 4.68
C ALA A 36 7.17 17.76 3.60
N GLU A 37 7.71 17.73 2.38
CA GLU A 37 7.19 16.88 1.29
C GLU A 37 7.46 15.40 1.57
N THR A 38 8.64 15.07 2.11
CA THR A 38 8.94 13.71 2.57
C THR A 38 8.01 13.26 3.69
N SER A 39 7.66 14.14 4.64
CA SER A 39 6.68 13.82 5.69
C SER A 39 5.28 13.58 5.12
N ALA A 40 4.84 14.35 4.14
CA ALA A 40 3.54 14.14 3.49
C ALA A 40 3.50 12.79 2.74
N GLN A 41 4.57 12.42 2.04
CA GLN A 41 4.69 11.13 1.35
C GLN A 41 4.72 9.95 2.30
N LEU A 42 5.42 10.06 3.43
CA LEU A 42 5.42 9.04 4.48
C LEU A 42 4.01 8.84 5.07
N ALA A 43 3.21 9.90 5.16
CA ALA A 43 1.81 9.80 5.57
C ALA A 43 0.97 9.02 4.55
N GLU A 44 1.10 9.33 3.26
CA GLU A 44 0.40 8.64 2.18
C GLU A 44 0.74 7.14 2.14
N PHE A 45 2.02 6.78 2.27
CA PHE A 45 2.41 5.39 2.38
C PHE A 45 1.87 4.72 3.64
N ALA A 46 1.84 5.42 4.78
CA ALA A 46 1.29 4.88 6.01
C ALA A 46 -0.21 4.58 5.87
N GLU A 47 -0.97 5.43 5.17
CA GLU A 47 -2.38 5.20 4.87
C GLU A 47 -2.58 3.96 3.98
N ILE A 48 -1.78 3.81 2.93
CA ILE A 48 -1.79 2.60 2.08
C ILE A 48 -1.50 1.36 2.93
N ALA A 49 -0.44 1.40 3.74
CA ALA A 49 -0.06 0.29 4.61
C ALA A 49 -1.14 -0.04 5.65
N ALA A 50 -1.92 0.96 6.11
CA ALA A 50 -3.03 0.74 7.03
C ALA A 50 -4.24 0.05 6.38
N ALA A 51 -4.44 0.20 5.07
CA ALA A 51 -5.53 -0.44 4.33
C ALA A 51 -5.23 -1.91 3.95
N LEU A 52 -3.94 -2.25 3.79
CA LEU A 52 -3.50 -3.59 3.37
C LEU A 52 -4.03 -4.74 4.25
N PRO A 53 -4.05 -4.67 5.59
CA PRO A 53 -4.53 -5.76 6.42
C PRO A 53 -5.99 -6.13 6.15
N GLN A 54 -6.84 -5.13 5.86
CA GLN A 54 -8.24 -5.35 5.52
C GLN A 54 -8.36 -5.95 4.12
N ALA A 55 -7.63 -5.42 3.14
CA ALA A 55 -7.63 -5.96 1.78
C ALA A 55 -7.18 -7.43 1.75
N SER A 56 -6.10 -7.78 2.46
CA SER A 56 -5.63 -9.16 2.59
C SER A 56 -6.66 -10.07 3.27
N SER A 57 -7.37 -9.57 4.29
CA SER A 57 -8.46 -10.32 4.93
C SER A 57 -9.63 -10.58 3.98
N GLN A 58 -10.02 -9.59 3.18
CA GLN A 58 -11.09 -9.73 2.20
C GLN A 58 -10.72 -10.75 1.12
N LEU A 59 -9.50 -10.69 0.59
CA LEU A 59 -8.98 -11.68 -0.37
C LEU A 59 -8.96 -13.09 0.22
N SER A 60 -8.53 -13.25 1.48
CA SER A 60 -8.52 -14.56 2.15
C SER A 60 -9.92 -15.14 2.29
N SER A 61 -10.90 -14.33 2.67
CA SER A 61 -12.32 -14.73 2.74
C SER A 61 -12.88 -15.10 1.37
N THR A 62 -12.54 -14.35 0.32
CA THR A 62 -12.96 -14.67 -1.06
C THR A 62 -12.39 -16.02 -1.52
N LEU A 63 -11.13 -16.31 -1.21
CA LEU A 63 -10.51 -17.60 -1.52
C LEU A 63 -11.17 -18.76 -0.75
N GLU A 64 -11.50 -18.55 0.52
CA GLU A 64 -12.23 -19.54 1.33
C GLU A 64 -13.64 -19.80 0.77
N GLN A 65 -14.35 -18.74 0.37
CA GLN A 65 -15.64 -18.88 -0.29
C GLN A 65 -15.53 -19.60 -1.64
N ALA A 66 -14.50 -19.33 -2.44
CA ALA A 66 -14.28 -20.02 -3.71
C ALA A 66 -14.07 -21.53 -3.47
N LEU A 67 -13.26 -21.89 -2.47
CA LEU A 67 -13.04 -23.29 -2.09
C LEU A 67 -14.33 -24.00 -1.65
N ALA A 68 -15.23 -23.30 -0.95
CA ALA A 68 -16.47 -23.88 -0.45
C ALA A 68 -17.57 -24.03 -1.51
N HIS A 69 -17.60 -23.16 -2.54
CA HIS A 69 -18.74 -23.04 -3.45
C HIS A 69 -18.43 -23.40 -4.91
N GLN A 70 -17.16 -23.59 -5.27
CA GLN A 70 -16.75 -23.81 -6.66
C GLN A 70 -16.03 -25.15 -6.83
N VAL A 71 -16.13 -25.71 -8.04
CA VAL A 71 -15.32 -26.86 -8.45
C VAL A 71 -14.02 -26.30 -9.05
N LEU A 72 -12.91 -26.55 -8.38
CA LEU A 72 -11.60 -26.02 -8.75
C LEU A 72 -10.72 -27.12 -9.34
N SER A 73 -9.81 -26.73 -10.24
CA SER A 73 -8.78 -27.59 -10.82
C SER A 73 -7.50 -26.78 -10.94
N MET A 74 -6.37 -27.45 -10.77
CA MET A 74 -5.07 -26.88 -11.09
C MET A 74 -4.84 -26.97 -12.62
N ASP A 75 -4.11 -26.00 -13.17
CA ASP A 75 -3.63 -26.09 -14.55
C ASP A 75 -2.30 -26.88 -14.61
N ALA A 76 -1.79 -27.11 -15.81
CA ALA A 76 -0.55 -27.86 -16.00
C ALA A 76 0.74 -27.05 -15.74
N MET A 77 0.63 -25.78 -15.29
CA MET A 77 1.78 -24.90 -15.05
C MET A 77 2.39 -25.11 -13.65
N THR A 78 1.80 -25.99 -12.85
CA THR A 78 2.23 -26.28 -11.49
C THR A 78 2.19 -27.78 -11.22
N ASP A 79 3.15 -28.25 -10.43
CA ASP A 79 3.19 -29.64 -9.95
C ASP A 79 2.15 -29.89 -8.84
N GLU A 80 1.63 -28.82 -8.22
CA GLU A 80 0.53 -28.92 -7.26
C GLU A 80 -0.75 -29.37 -7.98
N SER A 81 -1.33 -30.46 -7.49
CA SER A 81 -2.53 -31.08 -8.06
C SER A 81 -3.78 -30.85 -7.22
N ASP A 82 -3.63 -30.37 -5.98
CA ASP A 82 -4.72 -30.10 -5.04
C ASP A 82 -5.00 -28.58 -4.93
N PRO A 83 -6.11 -28.09 -5.51
CA PRO A 83 -6.54 -26.70 -5.38
C PRO A 83 -6.78 -26.26 -3.93
N ALA A 84 -7.18 -27.17 -3.04
CA ALA A 84 -7.42 -26.83 -1.64
C ALA A 84 -6.10 -26.50 -0.93
N MET A 85 -5.03 -27.25 -1.22
CA MET A 85 -3.69 -26.98 -0.72
C MET A 85 -3.18 -25.63 -1.24
N ALA A 86 -3.30 -25.38 -2.55
CA ALA A 86 -2.88 -24.12 -3.16
C ALA A 86 -3.60 -22.90 -2.54
N ILE A 87 -4.91 -22.99 -2.33
CA ILE A 87 -5.69 -21.94 -1.65
C ILE A 87 -5.26 -21.79 -0.19
N GLY A 88 -5.01 -22.88 0.53
CA GLY A 88 -4.51 -22.85 1.90
C GLY A 88 -3.18 -22.09 2.01
N VAL A 89 -2.24 -22.37 1.11
CA VAL A 89 -0.95 -21.66 1.03
C VAL A 89 -1.13 -20.18 0.68
N ALA A 90 -1.99 -19.86 -0.30
CA ALA A 90 -2.28 -18.47 -0.64
C ALA A 90 -2.86 -17.68 0.55
N ARG A 91 -3.79 -18.29 1.31
CA ARG A 91 -4.35 -17.69 2.52
C ARG A 91 -3.32 -17.51 3.63
N LEU A 92 -2.37 -18.43 3.77
CA LEU A 92 -1.26 -18.29 4.71
C LEU A 92 -0.39 -17.07 4.38
N HIS A 93 -0.03 -16.89 3.10
CA HIS A 93 0.73 -15.72 2.67
C HIS A 93 -0.05 -14.41 2.85
N LEU A 94 -1.38 -14.42 2.66
CA LEU A 94 -2.21 -13.26 2.96
C LEU A 94 -2.22 -12.92 4.45
N GLU A 95 -2.20 -13.92 5.34
CA GLU A 95 -2.09 -13.68 6.79
C GLU A 95 -0.72 -13.08 7.16
N GLU A 96 0.36 -13.61 6.59
CA GLU A 96 1.70 -13.06 6.77
C GLU A 96 1.78 -11.61 6.28
N ALA A 97 1.20 -11.32 5.11
CA ALA A 97 1.11 -9.97 4.56
C ALA A 97 0.36 -8.99 5.48
N ARG A 98 -0.67 -9.44 6.21
CA ARG A 98 -1.37 -8.60 7.20
C ARG A 98 -0.43 -8.19 8.33
N GLY A 99 0.35 -9.13 8.87
CA GLY A 99 1.34 -8.85 9.90
C GLY A 99 2.38 -7.84 9.43
N LEU A 100 2.95 -8.09 8.25
CA LEU A 100 3.96 -7.22 7.64
C LEU A 100 3.43 -5.81 7.34
N ALA A 101 2.18 -5.69 6.88
CA ALA A 101 1.55 -4.41 6.62
C ALA A 101 1.37 -3.56 7.89
N VAL A 102 1.00 -4.19 9.01
CA VAL A 102 0.92 -3.53 10.32
C VAL A 102 2.29 -3.00 10.75
N ASP A 103 3.35 -3.79 10.58
CA ASP A 103 4.70 -3.36 10.94
C ASP A 103 5.22 -2.27 10.01
N LEU A 104 4.96 -2.38 8.71
CA LEU A 104 5.25 -1.32 7.73
C LEU A 104 4.56 0.00 8.11
N HIS A 105 3.27 -0.04 8.45
CA HIS A 105 2.53 1.13 8.90
C HIS A 105 3.18 1.79 10.13
N LYS A 106 3.57 0.99 11.14
CA LYS A 106 4.29 1.50 12.32
C LYS A 106 5.59 2.20 11.95
N HIS A 107 6.39 1.58 11.08
CA HIS A 107 7.68 2.15 10.66
C HIS A 107 7.52 3.43 9.86
N LEU A 108 6.54 3.50 8.95
CA LEU A 108 6.24 4.70 8.17
C LEU A 108 5.76 5.84 9.06
N ASN A 109 4.90 5.57 10.04
CA ASN A 109 4.49 6.58 11.02
C ASN A 109 5.65 7.04 11.91
N ALA A 110 6.54 6.14 12.33
CA ALA A 110 7.72 6.49 13.09
C ALA A 110 8.67 7.39 12.27
N ALA A 111 8.90 7.04 10.99
CA ALA A 111 9.70 7.84 10.08
C ALA A 111 9.08 9.23 9.88
N ARG A 112 7.76 9.31 9.64
CA ARG A 112 7.03 10.57 9.50
C ARG A 112 7.21 11.45 10.74
N ASN A 113 7.03 10.88 11.92
CA ASN A 113 7.17 11.64 13.17
C ASN A 113 8.61 12.13 13.39
N ALA A 114 9.62 11.35 12.97
CA ALA A 114 11.02 11.74 13.05
C ALA A 114 11.36 12.89 12.08
N THR A 115 10.72 12.94 10.90
CA THR A 115 10.99 13.97 9.88
C THR A 115 10.12 15.21 9.99
N ALA A 116 8.97 15.13 10.69
CA ALA A 116 7.98 16.21 10.81
C ALA A 116 8.53 17.55 11.38
N HIS A 117 9.65 17.52 12.08
CA HIS A 117 10.27 18.69 12.70
C HIS A 117 11.60 19.10 12.07
N VAL A 118 12.01 18.44 10.98
CA VAL A 118 13.24 18.78 10.27
C VAL A 118 12.98 20.04 9.45
N ILE A 119 13.68 21.12 9.78
CA ILE A 119 13.60 22.40 9.08
C ILE A 119 14.85 22.54 8.22
N SER A 120 14.68 22.78 6.91
CA SER A 120 15.79 23.16 6.04
C SER A 120 16.07 24.65 6.25
N GLN A 121 17.16 24.98 6.93
CA GLN A 121 17.72 26.33 6.81
C GLN A 121 18.40 26.35 5.44
N GLY A 122 17.89 27.18 4.51
CA GLY A 122 18.58 27.41 3.25
C GLY A 122 20.05 27.73 3.51
N ALA A 123 20.94 27.31 2.62
CA ALA A 123 22.33 27.71 2.67
C ALA A 123 22.37 29.22 2.94
N ASP A 124 23.05 29.60 4.02
CA ASP A 124 23.41 30.98 4.32
C ASP A 124 24.33 31.46 3.20
N ASP A 125 23.72 31.83 2.06
CA ASP A 125 24.39 32.53 0.98
C ASP A 125 24.65 33.93 1.54
N GLY A 126 25.87 34.04 2.08
CA GLY A 126 26.26 35.05 3.03
C GLY A 126 25.87 36.46 2.63
N GLN A 127 25.59 37.25 3.66
CA GLN A 127 25.59 38.69 3.60
C GLN A 127 26.92 39.17 2.98
N GLU A 128 26.95 39.40 1.66
CA GLU A 128 27.88 40.34 1.04
C GLU A 128 27.55 41.72 1.62
N SER A 129 28.20 42.05 2.73
CA SER A 129 28.37 43.43 3.16
C SER A 129 29.23 44.14 2.11
N MET A 130 28.59 44.89 1.22
CA MET A 130 29.24 45.90 0.39
C MET A 130 29.79 47.03 1.29
N PRO A 131 31.05 47.42 1.06
CA PRO A 131 31.38 48.83 0.91
C PRO A 131 31.87 49.18 -0.50
#